data_AF-A0AA46C854-F1
#
_entry.id   AF-A0AA46C854-F1
#
_cell.length_a   1.000
_cell.length_b   1.000
_cell.length_c   1.000
_cell.angle_alpha   90.00
_cell.angle_beta   90.00
_cell.angle_gamma   90.00
#
_symmetry.space_group_name_H-M   'P 1'
#
loop_
_entity.id
_entity.type
_entity.pdbx_description
1 polymer ?
#
loop_
_entity_poly.entity_id
_entity_poly.type
_entity_poly.pdbx_seq_one_letter_code
_entity_poly.pdbx_strand_id
1 'polypeptide(L)'
;MRQQVDNLEEDVVSAAMEGNAHNCGELATLAVHYLQQDHNQIARLAFFNGTTHTAAIVGPVPRAGTLPSDMTDWDADIYVCDPWCNIACRANDYPAEFKEKMEKWDRAGKQVWLSGTGFVSPTSDEWMSTVLGGEKRAT
;
A
#
# COMPACT_ATOMS: atom_id res chain seq x y z
N MET A 1 17.40 -22.75 -8.96
CA MET A 1 16.16 -22.30 -8.29
C MET A 1 16.19 -20.82 -7.92
N ARG A 2 17.29 -20.25 -7.38
CA ARG A 2 17.39 -18.78 -7.14
C ARG A 2 17.23 -17.92 -8.40
N GLN A 3 17.87 -18.31 -9.52
CA GLN A 3 17.75 -17.59 -10.81
C GLN A 3 16.33 -17.53 -11.43
N GLN A 4 15.41 -18.40 -11.03
CA GLN A 4 14.03 -18.36 -11.56
C GLN A 4 13.12 -17.42 -10.77
N VAL A 5 13.52 -17.03 -9.55
CA VAL A 5 12.74 -16.14 -8.70
C VAL A 5 13.08 -14.67 -9.01
N ASP A 6 14.36 -14.38 -9.28
CA ASP A 6 14.80 -13.03 -9.68
C ASP A 6 14.18 -12.58 -11.02
N ASN A 7 14.00 -13.50 -11.98
CA ASN A 7 13.34 -13.22 -13.27
C ASN A 7 11.84 -12.89 -13.16
N LEU A 8 11.18 -13.22 -12.04
CA LEU A 8 9.74 -12.95 -11.86
C LEU A 8 9.50 -11.59 -11.18
N GLU A 9 10.41 -11.12 -10.33
CA GLU A 9 10.34 -9.77 -9.75
C GLU A 9 10.64 -8.69 -10.81
N GLU A 10 11.58 -8.97 -11.72
CA GLU A 10 11.90 -8.09 -12.87
C GLU A 10 10.72 -7.94 -13.84
N ASP A 11 9.85 -8.96 -13.96
CA ASP A 11 8.66 -8.98 -14.84
C ASP A 11 7.53 -8.08 -14.30
N VAL A 12 7.25 -8.13 -12.99
CA VAL A 12 6.17 -7.32 -12.38
C VAL A 12 6.51 -5.84 -12.42
N VAL A 13 7.77 -5.47 -12.11
CA VAL A 13 8.21 -4.07 -12.16
C VAL A 13 8.16 -3.54 -13.59
N SER A 14 8.66 -4.29 -14.56
CA SER A 14 8.65 -3.88 -15.97
C SER A 14 7.22 -3.72 -16.49
N ALA A 15 6.35 -4.69 -16.24
CA ALA A 15 4.93 -4.62 -16.60
C ALA A 15 4.23 -3.41 -15.95
N ALA A 16 4.55 -3.11 -14.70
CA ALA A 16 4.05 -1.92 -14.02
C ALA A 16 4.61 -0.63 -14.64
N MET A 17 5.89 -0.56 -15.01
CA MET A 17 6.45 0.64 -15.67
C MET A 17 5.84 0.91 -17.05
N GLU A 18 5.54 -0.13 -17.81
CA GLU A 18 4.97 -0.02 -19.17
C GLU A 18 3.45 0.21 -19.17
N GLY A 19 2.77 -0.12 -18.07
CA GLY A 19 1.32 0.06 -17.91
C GLY A 19 0.90 1.53 -17.84
N ASN A 20 -0.30 1.83 -18.35
CA ASN A 20 -0.94 3.15 -18.23
C ASN A 20 -2.10 3.16 -17.20
N ALA A 21 -2.34 2.05 -16.53
CA ALA A 21 -3.35 1.88 -15.50
C ALA A 21 -2.85 0.84 -14.48
N HIS A 22 -3.05 1.12 -13.19
CA HIS A 22 -2.46 0.36 -12.11
C HIS A 22 -3.43 0.25 -10.93
N ASN A 23 -3.35 -0.86 -10.20
CA ASN A 23 -3.95 -0.99 -8.87
C ASN A 23 -2.92 -0.62 -7.79
N CYS A 24 -3.33 -0.73 -6.53
CA CYS A 24 -2.48 -0.40 -5.39
C CYS A 24 -1.20 -1.25 -5.34
N GLY A 25 -1.28 -2.53 -5.71
CA GLY A 25 -0.14 -3.45 -5.71
C GLY A 25 0.97 -3.03 -6.68
N GLU A 26 0.63 -2.70 -7.92
CA GLU A 26 1.61 -2.28 -8.92
C GLU A 26 2.22 -0.92 -8.56
N LEU A 27 1.42 0.05 -8.09
CA LEU A 27 1.92 1.36 -7.67
C LEU A 27 2.82 1.28 -6.42
N ALA A 28 2.46 0.45 -5.43
CA ALA A 28 3.30 0.21 -4.27
C ALA A 28 4.63 -0.46 -4.66
N THR A 29 4.58 -1.41 -5.60
CA THR A 29 5.79 -2.10 -6.12
C THR A 29 6.72 -1.12 -6.81
N LEU A 30 6.19 -0.25 -7.68
CA LEU A 30 6.98 0.81 -8.32
C LEU A 30 7.55 1.79 -7.28
N ALA A 31 6.76 2.18 -6.28
CA ALA A 31 7.24 3.06 -5.22
C ALA A 31 8.41 2.43 -4.45
N VAL A 32 8.31 1.16 -4.05
CA VAL A 32 9.42 0.44 -3.38
C VAL A 32 10.64 0.38 -4.30
N HIS A 33 10.46 0.05 -5.58
CA HIS A 33 11.55 0.00 -6.55
C HIS A 33 12.31 1.34 -6.63
N TYR A 34 11.60 2.45 -6.86
CA TYR A 34 12.22 3.77 -6.96
C TYR A 34 12.87 4.22 -5.63
N LEU A 35 12.22 3.96 -4.50
CA LEU A 35 12.77 4.28 -3.18
C LEU A 35 14.08 3.53 -2.92
N GLN A 36 14.18 2.28 -3.34
CA GLN A 36 15.39 1.46 -3.16
C GLN A 36 16.48 1.81 -4.18
N GLN A 37 16.16 1.85 -5.48
CA GLN A 37 17.15 1.99 -6.55
C GLN A 37 17.64 3.44 -6.69
N ASP A 38 16.73 4.41 -6.68
CA ASP A 38 17.06 5.80 -7.00
C ASP A 38 17.39 6.62 -5.75
N HIS A 39 16.82 6.23 -4.61
CA HIS A 39 16.93 6.98 -3.35
C HIS A 39 17.67 6.23 -2.24
N ASN A 40 18.10 4.98 -2.48
CA ASN A 40 18.85 4.14 -1.53
C ASN A 40 18.18 4.05 -0.14
N GLN A 41 16.85 3.97 -0.11
CA GLN A 41 16.06 3.87 1.11
C GLN A 41 15.78 2.41 1.47
N ILE A 42 15.61 2.14 2.77
CA ILE A 42 15.05 0.88 3.25
C ILE A 42 13.53 0.96 3.11
N ALA A 43 13.04 0.60 1.92
CA ALA A 43 11.61 0.54 1.61
C ALA A 43 11.13 -0.92 1.50
N ARG A 44 9.86 -1.17 1.81
CA ARG A 44 9.19 -2.48 1.73
C ARG A 44 7.73 -2.34 1.33
N LEU A 45 7.12 -3.44 0.87
CA LEU A 45 5.68 -3.50 0.68
C LEU A 45 4.99 -3.75 2.02
N ALA A 46 3.86 -3.08 2.22
CA ALA A 46 2.94 -3.30 3.32
C ALA A 46 1.58 -3.73 2.78
N PHE A 47 1.15 -4.90 3.21
CA PHE A 47 -0.07 -5.60 2.80
C PHE A 47 -1.13 -5.43 3.88
N PHE A 48 -2.30 -4.89 3.53
CA PHE A 48 -3.40 -4.62 4.44
C PHE A 48 -4.55 -5.59 4.17
N ASN A 49 -4.88 -6.38 5.19
CA ASN A 49 -5.87 -7.46 5.16
C ASN A 49 -5.63 -8.46 4.01
N GLY A 50 -4.47 -9.12 4.03
CA GLY A 50 -3.99 -9.83 2.85
C GLY A 50 -3.56 -8.82 1.79
N THR A 51 -3.99 -8.97 0.54
CA THR A 51 -3.56 -8.09 -0.57
C THR A 51 -4.64 -7.11 -1.01
N THR A 52 -5.64 -6.83 -0.16
CA THR A 52 -6.77 -5.94 -0.53
C THR A 52 -6.32 -4.51 -0.76
N HIS A 53 -5.43 -4.00 0.10
CA HIS A 53 -4.72 -2.75 -0.15
C HIS A 53 -3.23 -2.96 0.09
N THR A 54 -2.40 -2.31 -0.73
CA THR A 54 -0.94 -2.41 -0.62
C THR A 54 -0.35 -1.01 -0.74
N ALA A 55 0.61 -0.69 0.12
CA ALA A 55 1.36 0.56 0.09
C ALA A 55 2.85 0.27 0.26
N ALA A 56 3.70 1.23 -0.11
CA ALA A 56 5.11 1.19 0.25
C ALA A 56 5.31 1.78 1.65
N ILE A 57 6.24 1.22 2.42
CA ILE A 57 6.66 1.74 3.72
C ILE A 57 8.17 1.93 3.75
N VAL A 58 8.63 2.95 4.46
CA VAL A 58 10.05 3.33 4.59
C VAL A 58 10.40 3.50 6.05
N GLY A 59 11.61 3.11 6.46
CA GLY A 59 12.12 3.35 7.82
C GLY A 59 12.66 2.08 8.49
N PRO A 60 12.60 1.98 9.83
CA PRO A 60 13.06 0.81 10.59
C PRO A 60 12.05 -0.35 10.49
N VAL A 61 11.66 -0.70 9.26
CA VAL A 61 10.66 -1.74 8.99
C VAL A 61 11.26 -3.14 9.19
N PRO A 62 10.57 -4.06 9.91
CA PRO A 62 10.99 -5.45 10.02
C PRO A 62 11.15 -6.06 8.63
N ARG A 63 12.19 -6.89 8.43
CA ARG A 63 12.48 -7.51 7.12
C ARG A 63 11.32 -8.32 6.53
N ALA A 64 10.48 -8.89 7.39
CA ALA A 64 9.22 -9.52 7.04
C ALA A 64 8.47 -9.80 8.35
N GLY A 65 7.15 -9.70 8.33
CA GLY A 65 6.33 -10.09 9.47
C GLY A 65 5.04 -9.31 9.61
N THR A 66 4.26 -9.70 10.61
CA THR A 66 3.03 -9.00 11.00
C THR A 66 3.39 -7.76 11.80
N LEU A 67 2.77 -6.63 11.45
CA LEU A 67 2.80 -5.37 12.19
C LEU A 67 1.50 -5.24 12.98
N PRO A 68 1.46 -4.42 14.07
CA PRO A 68 0.22 -4.10 14.74
C PRO A 68 -0.85 -3.63 13.74
N SER A 69 -2.09 -4.08 13.90
CA SER A 69 -3.18 -3.65 13.01
C SER A 69 -3.45 -2.15 13.11
N ASP A 70 -3.32 -1.59 14.31
CA ASP A 70 -3.38 -0.16 14.55
C ASP A 70 -2.04 0.48 14.18
N MET A 71 -2.05 1.29 13.12
CA MET A 71 -0.84 1.97 12.63
C MET A 71 -0.37 3.07 13.57
N THR A 72 -1.19 3.51 14.53
CA THR A 72 -0.77 4.46 15.56
C THR A 72 0.23 3.85 16.54
N ASP A 73 0.29 2.53 16.65
CA ASP A 73 1.25 1.78 17.47
C ASP A 73 2.58 1.48 16.76
N TRP A 74 2.72 1.90 15.49
CA TRP A 74 3.95 1.65 14.73
C TRP A 74 5.08 2.59 15.19
N ASP A 75 6.31 2.16 14.92
CA ASP A 75 7.49 2.99 15.14
C ASP A 75 7.33 4.35 14.42
N ALA A 76 7.58 5.43 15.14
CA ALA A 76 7.32 6.81 14.70
C ALA A 76 8.18 7.26 13.52
N ASP A 77 9.25 6.53 13.22
CA ASP A 77 10.13 6.75 12.08
C ASP A 77 9.75 5.88 10.86
N ILE A 78 8.63 5.15 10.92
CA ILE A 78 8.04 4.50 9.75
C ILE A 78 7.14 5.48 9.00
N TYR A 79 7.36 5.57 7.69
CA TYR A 79 6.59 6.38 6.76
C TYR A 79 5.84 5.50 5.79
N VAL A 80 4.65 5.93 5.38
CA VAL A 80 3.86 5.32 4.31
C VAL A 80 4.00 6.16 3.06
N CYS A 81 4.21 5.50 1.92
CA CYS A 81 4.10 6.05 0.58
C CYS A 81 3.03 5.22 -0.15
N ASP A 82 1.85 5.80 -0.33
CA ASP A 82 0.73 5.20 -1.06
C ASP A 82 0.43 6.05 -2.30
N PRO A 83 1.00 5.70 -3.46
CA PRO A 83 0.74 6.44 -4.70
C PRO A 83 -0.68 6.24 -5.23
N TRP A 84 -1.36 5.15 -4.88
CA TRP A 84 -2.74 4.89 -5.32
C TRP A 84 -3.72 5.88 -4.66
N CYS A 85 -3.56 6.10 -3.35
CA CYS A 85 -4.27 7.17 -2.66
C CYS A 85 -3.66 8.55 -2.92
N ASN A 86 -2.42 8.64 -3.40
CA ASN A 86 -1.59 9.86 -3.39
C ASN A 86 -1.47 10.42 -1.96
N ILE A 87 -0.87 9.62 -1.08
CA ILE A 87 -0.59 9.89 0.33
C ILE A 87 0.89 9.59 0.61
N ALA A 88 1.56 10.49 1.32
CA ALA A 88 2.92 10.27 1.82
C ALA A 88 3.04 10.94 3.20
N CYS A 89 3.10 10.13 4.25
CA CYS A 89 2.97 10.60 5.64
C CYS A 89 3.69 9.66 6.62
N ARG A 90 3.74 10.03 7.90
CA ARG A 90 4.11 9.08 8.96
C ARG A 90 3.06 7.97 9.02
N ALA A 91 3.47 6.74 9.33
CA ALA A 91 2.55 5.62 9.43
C ALA A 91 1.44 5.86 10.46
N ASN A 92 1.76 6.52 11.58
CA ASN A 92 0.79 6.83 12.63
C ASN A 92 -0.30 7.82 12.16
N ASP A 93 -0.01 8.67 11.18
CA ASP A 93 -0.96 9.66 10.63
C ASP A 93 -1.80 9.08 9.47
N TYR A 94 -1.34 7.98 8.87
CA TYR A 94 -1.95 7.37 7.69
C TYR A 94 -3.45 7.03 7.87
N PRO A 95 -3.92 6.49 9.02
CA PRO A 95 -5.35 6.23 9.18
C PRO A 95 -6.23 7.47 9.05
N ALA A 96 -5.75 8.65 9.46
CA ALA A 96 -6.48 9.90 9.34
C ALA A 96 -6.46 10.42 7.89
N GLU A 97 -5.28 10.43 7.25
CA GLU A 97 -5.14 10.87 5.86
C GLU A 97 -5.91 9.98 4.88
N PHE A 98 -5.91 8.66 5.13
CA PHE A 98 -6.68 7.71 4.33
C PHE A 98 -8.19 7.97 4.43
N LYS A 99 -8.71 8.21 5.65
CA LYS A 99 -10.12 8.60 5.86
C LYS A 99 -10.47 9.86 5.07
N GLU A 100 -9.65 10.90 5.19
CA GLU A 100 -9.88 12.16 4.47
C GLU A 100 -9.88 11.96 2.95
N LYS A 101 -8.96 11.14 2.43
CA LYS A 101 -8.90 10.80 1.00
C LYS A 101 -10.16 10.08 0.54
N MET A 102 -10.61 9.09 1.29
CA MET A 102 -11.81 8.31 0.97
C MET A 102 -13.05 9.20 0.97
N GLU A 103 -13.23 10.05 1.98
CA GLU A 103 -14.34 11.02 2.00
C GLU A 103 -14.28 12.00 0.83
N LYS A 104 -13.08 12.46 0.45
CA LYS A 104 -12.91 13.31 -0.74
C LYS A 104 -13.33 12.58 -2.01
N TRP A 105 -12.98 11.31 -2.15
CA TRP A 105 -13.36 10.49 -3.30
C TRP A 105 -14.86 10.22 -3.34
N ASP A 106 -15.48 9.92 -2.20
CA ASP A 106 -16.92 9.70 -2.09
C ASP A 106 -17.70 10.98 -2.46
N ARG A 107 -17.31 12.14 -1.93
CA ARG A 107 -17.88 13.45 -2.33
C ARG A 107 -17.74 13.75 -3.83
N ALA A 108 -16.73 13.18 -4.49
CA ALA A 108 -16.50 13.31 -5.92
C ALA A 108 -17.23 12.24 -6.75
N GLY A 109 -18.02 11.36 -6.13
CA GLY A 109 -18.76 10.29 -6.79
C GLY A 109 -17.87 9.15 -7.30
N LYS A 110 -16.66 8.99 -6.76
CA LYS A 110 -15.76 7.87 -7.10
C LYS A 110 -16.18 6.59 -6.38
N GLN A 111 -15.76 5.46 -6.91
CA GLN A 111 -15.97 4.14 -6.31
C GLN A 111 -14.65 3.38 -6.22
N VAL A 112 -14.57 2.47 -5.26
CA VAL A 112 -13.44 1.54 -5.10
C VAL A 112 -13.88 0.15 -5.55
N TRP A 113 -13.05 -0.54 -6.33
CA TRP A 113 -13.31 -1.93 -6.66
C TRP A 113 -12.80 -2.85 -5.54
N LEU A 114 -13.72 -3.56 -4.90
CA LEU A 114 -13.41 -4.56 -3.89
C LEU A 114 -13.67 -5.96 -4.45
N SER A 115 -12.63 -6.79 -4.52
CA SER A 115 -12.75 -8.15 -5.06
C SER A 115 -13.82 -8.97 -4.31
N GLY A 116 -14.70 -9.64 -5.04
CA GLY A 116 -15.83 -10.40 -4.48
C GLY A 116 -17.10 -9.58 -4.22
N THR A 117 -16.98 -8.27 -4.03
CA THR A 117 -18.13 -7.37 -3.74
C THR A 117 -18.48 -6.48 -4.94
N GLY A 118 -17.47 -6.05 -5.72
CA GLY A 118 -17.61 -5.13 -6.85
C GLY A 118 -17.29 -3.67 -6.48
N PHE A 119 -17.89 -2.72 -7.19
CA PHE A 119 -17.71 -1.29 -6.89
C PHE A 119 -18.48 -0.89 -5.63
N VAL A 120 -17.75 -0.42 -4.61
CA VAL A 120 -18.28 0.06 -3.34
C VAL A 120 -18.00 1.55 -3.15
N SER A 121 -18.74 2.21 -2.25
CA SER A 121 -18.41 3.57 -1.81
C SER A 121 -17.01 3.57 -1.15
N PRO A 122 -16.16 4.58 -1.42
CA PRO A 122 -14.87 4.73 -0.75
C PRO A 122 -15.00 4.87 0.78
N THR A 123 -16.17 5.23 1.31
CA THR A 123 -16.42 5.35 2.75
C THR A 123 -17.26 4.20 3.30
N SER A 124 -17.41 3.09 2.56
CA SER A 124 -18.14 1.92 3.08
C SER A 124 -17.43 1.31 4.29
N ASP A 125 -18.20 0.86 5.28
CA ASP A 125 -17.65 0.23 6.49
C ASP A 125 -16.77 -0.98 6.14
N GLU A 126 -17.17 -1.76 5.13
CA GLU A 126 -16.42 -2.94 4.65
C GLU A 126 -15.03 -2.56 4.15
N TRP A 127 -14.93 -1.55 3.28
CA TRP A 127 -13.65 -1.07 2.75
C TRP A 127 -12.79 -0.43 3.84
N MET A 128 -13.38 0.46 4.64
CA MET A 128 -12.68 1.20 5.68
C MET A 128 -12.12 0.28 6.77
N SER A 129 -12.92 -0.69 7.24
CA SER A 129 -12.49 -1.67 8.24
C SER A 129 -11.46 -2.65 7.67
N THR A 130 -11.56 -3.00 6.39
CA THR A 130 -10.56 -3.83 5.72
C THR A 130 -9.20 -3.16 5.70
N VAL A 131 -9.12 -1.91 5.22
CA VAL A 131 -7.83 -1.20 5.11
C VAL A 131 -7.28 -0.85 6.49
N LEU A 132 -8.10 -0.23 7.35
CA LEU A 132 -7.61 0.34 8.62
C LEU A 132 -7.57 -0.70 9.74
N GLY A 133 -8.56 -1.56 9.85
CA GLY A 133 -8.67 -2.57 10.92
C GLY A 133 -8.04 -3.92 10.61
N GLY A 134 -7.79 -4.24 9.34
CA GLY A 134 -7.25 -5.54 8.94
C GLY A 134 -5.82 -5.82 9.41
N GLU A 135 -5.38 -7.08 9.32
CA GLU A 135 -3.98 -7.47 9.57
C GLU A 135 -3.02 -6.67 8.68
N LYS A 136 -1.85 -6.33 9.20
CA LYS A 136 -0.81 -5.60 8.47
C LYS A 136 0.43 -6.48 8.36
N ARG A 137 0.96 -6.65 7.14
CA ARG A 137 2.16 -7.46 6.91
C ARG A 137 3.18 -6.74 6.04
N ALA A 138 4.43 -6.72 6.47
CA ALA A 138 5.55 -6.24 5.66
C ALA A 138 6.31 -7.41 5.01
N THR A 139 6.91 -7.15 3.84
CA THR A 139 7.90 -8.03 3.18
C THR A 139 9.28 -7.41 3.15
#